data_AF-A0A917ZUJ1-F1
#
_entry.id   AF-A0A917ZUJ1-F1
#
_cell.length_a   1.000
_cell.length_b   1.000
_cell.length_c   1.000
_cell.angle_alpha   90.00
_cell.angle_beta   90.00
_cell.angle_gamma   90.00
#
_symmetry.space_group_name_H-M   'P 1'
#
loop_
_entity.id
_entity.type
_entity.pdbx_description
1 polymer ?
#
loop_
_entity_poly.entity_id
_entity_poly.type
_entity_poly.pdbx_seq_one_letter_code
_entity_poly.pdbx_strand_id
1 'polypeptide(L)'
;MRLPWTSTEVKDLPTVGTVVDAVTDLSRSEEPPGARLRIARQQAAAFRGEFTSTGTPDSVVTCDLVTLPYPTRFGLFRASKALAPFLSITNRMQVIRWTESGGRKRVLLFEPSDHELGRYTPYFDTLAQHTPSFLERQVVTEHGTVPSHLARLGIEPVEVDYLMFDHLHTQDLRRWVGTTAFQDDLGQAPEAAFPNAKVIVQRDELAALADLHPLQKPWYQPGAYSDVPAEAFLPVNGSVVLGPGVAVLKTPGHVFGNQSLVVNTDTGIWVSSENVIAAEALVPEYSKLPGLARWARAWQQEVVLNANTIETTADQYNSIVMEKALADRSQADPRFLQFFPSSELTGAWTNPGTKPTFTHGAIRHGAQPA
;
A
#
# COMPACT_ATOMS: atom_id res chain seq x y z
N MET A 1 7.19 -11.13 -23.92
CA MET A 1 6.04 -10.32 -23.47
C MET A 1 6.46 -8.87 -23.57
N ARG A 2 5.68 -8.03 -24.25
CA ARG A 2 6.01 -6.61 -24.47
C ARG A 2 4.88 -5.81 -23.82
N LEU A 3 5.22 -4.97 -22.85
CA LEU A 3 4.24 -4.05 -22.25
C LEU A 3 3.84 -2.97 -23.26
N PRO A 4 2.66 -2.35 -23.09
CA PRO A 4 2.16 -1.33 -24.01
C PRO A 4 2.87 0.02 -23.81
N TRP A 5 3.82 0.10 -22.88
CA TRP A 5 4.71 1.23 -22.69
C TRP A 5 6.17 0.79 -22.57
N THR A 6 7.04 1.73 -22.93
CA THR A 6 8.47 1.77 -22.66
C THR A 6 8.73 2.75 -21.51
N SER A 7 9.92 2.70 -20.91
CA SER A 7 10.33 3.68 -19.89
C SER A 7 10.31 5.13 -20.40
N THR A 8 10.38 5.35 -21.72
CA THR A 8 10.26 6.69 -22.33
C THR A 8 8.80 7.12 -22.39
N GLU A 9 7.90 6.28 -22.88
CA GLU A 9 6.45 6.61 -22.97
C GLU A 9 5.86 6.90 -21.58
N VAL A 10 6.28 6.17 -20.53
CA VAL A 10 5.87 6.44 -19.13
C VAL A 10 6.24 7.86 -18.68
N LYS A 11 7.35 8.44 -19.17
CA LYS A 11 7.76 9.79 -18.79
C LYS A 11 6.90 10.88 -19.41
N ASP A 12 6.31 10.60 -20.57
CA ASP A 12 5.51 11.52 -21.36
C ASP A 12 4.01 11.49 -20.97
N LEU A 13 3.60 10.49 -20.19
CA LEU A 13 2.24 10.42 -19.63
C LEU A 13 1.95 11.61 -18.69
N PRO A 14 0.70 12.09 -18.66
CA PRO A 14 0.28 13.14 -17.76
C PRO A 14 0.47 12.72 -16.29
N THR A 15 0.69 13.71 -15.41
CA THR A 15 0.84 13.51 -13.97
C THR A 15 -0.24 14.29 -13.20
N VAL A 16 -0.27 14.15 -11.88
CA VAL A 16 -1.29 14.76 -11.01
C VAL A 16 -0.67 15.23 -9.69
N GLY A 17 -1.37 16.18 -9.04
CA GLY A 17 -0.99 16.71 -7.74
C GLY A 17 0.03 17.86 -7.82
N THR A 18 0.27 18.47 -6.66
CA THR A 18 1.29 19.51 -6.47
C THR A 18 2.52 18.88 -5.83
N VAL A 19 3.70 19.11 -6.40
CA VAL A 19 4.97 18.54 -5.90
C VAL A 19 5.24 19.00 -4.47
N VAL A 20 5.73 18.06 -3.65
CA VAL A 20 6.19 18.31 -2.29
C VAL A 20 7.71 18.51 -2.30
N ASP A 21 8.16 19.75 -2.38
CA ASP A 21 9.59 20.08 -2.42
C ASP A 21 10.32 19.71 -1.11
N ALA A 22 9.60 19.69 0.02
CA ALA A 22 10.14 19.31 1.31
C ALA A 22 10.56 17.82 1.40
N VAL A 23 10.10 16.96 0.49
CA VAL A 23 10.36 15.51 0.51
C VAL A 23 10.99 15.08 -0.81
N THR A 24 12.32 15.00 -0.83
CA THR A 24 13.07 14.55 -2.01
C THR A 24 13.24 13.03 -2.03
N ASP A 25 13.56 12.47 -3.21
CA ASP A 25 13.87 11.04 -3.34
C ASP A 25 15.28 10.73 -2.81
N LEU A 26 15.35 10.31 -1.55
CA LEU A 26 16.60 9.97 -0.87
C LEU A 26 17.28 8.72 -1.44
N SER A 27 16.55 7.84 -2.15
CA SER A 27 17.18 6.66 -2.78
C SER A 27 18.16 7.05 -3.89
N ARG A 28 17.99 8.25 -4.49
CA ARG A 28 18.86 8.81 -5.53
C ARG A 28 19.97 9.71 -4.97
N SER A 29 20.00 9.93 -3.66
CA SER A 29 21.02 10.76 -3.00
C SER A 29 22.38 10.06 -2.97
N GLU A 30 23.48 10.77 -3.16
CA GLU A 30 24.84 10.22 -2.99
C GLU A 30 25.24 10.05 -1.51
N GLU A 31 24.44 10.59 -0.58
CA GLU A 31 24.68 10.49 0.86
C GLU A 31 24.67 9.03 1.36
N PRO A 32 25.47 8.67 2.37
CA PRO A 32 25.44 7.32 2.94
C PRO A 32 24.10 7.04 3.66
N PRO A 33 23.71 5.77 3.83
CA PRO A 33 22.40 5.40 4.41
C PRO A 33 22.07 6.07 5.75
N GLY A 34 23.06 6.20 6.65
CA GLY A 34 22.86 6.86 7.94
C GLY A 34 22.63 8.38 7.84
N ALA A 35 23.17 9.04 6.81
CA ALA A 35 22.87 10.45 6.53
C ALA A 35 21.48 10.59 5.92
N ARG A 36 21.12 9.74 4.95
CA ARG A 36 19.76 9.67 4.38
C ARG A 36 18.71 9.46 5.48
N LEU A 37 18.97 8.59 6.45
CA LEU A 37 18.09 8.38 7.61
C LEU A 37 17.83 9.67 8.39
N ARG A 38 18.89 10.46 8.69
CA ARG A 38 18.74 11.73 9.39
C ARG A 38 17.95 12.75 8.57
N ILE A 39 18.20 12.81 7.26
CA ILE A 39 17.49 13.69 6.33
C ILE A 39 16.01 13.29 6.24
N ALA A 40 15.70 11.99 6.17
CA ALA A 40 14.32 11.48 6.14
C ALA A 40 13.48 12.00 7.31
N ARG A 41 14.07 12.08 8.52
CA ARG A 41 13.41 12.66 9.70
C ARG A 41 13.15 14.15 9.57
N GLN A 42 14.13 14.89 9.03
CA GLN A 42 14.02 16.34 8.83
C GLN A 42 12.95 16.65 7.78
N GLN A 43 12.92 15.90 6.68
CA GLN A 43 11.90 16.02 5.63
C GLN A 43 10.51 15.68 6.16
N ALA A 44 10.37 14.62 6.96
CA ALA A 44 9.11 14.28 7.62
C ALA A 44 8.60 15.44 8.49
N ALA A 45 9.46 16.03 9.32
CA ALA A 45 9.09 17.15 10.19
C ALA A 45 8.70 18.41 9.39
N ALA A 46 9.44 18.73 8.33
CA ALA A 46 9.14 19.86 7.46
C ALA A 46 7.80 19.67 6.73
N PHE A 47 7.62 18.53 6.06
CA PHE A 47 6.40 18.20 5.35
C PHE A 47 5.18 18.21 6.26
N ARG A 48 5.29 17.68 7.48
CA ARG A 48 4.20 17.67 8.45
C ARG A 48 3.68 19.08 8.78
N GLY A 49 4.57 20.05 8.91
CA GLY A 49 4.19 21.45 9.15
C GLY A 49 3.38 22.04 8.00
N GLU A 50 3.79 21.77 6.77
CA GLU A 50 3.12 22.24 5.55
C GLU A 50 1.81 21.50 5.29
N PHE A 51 1.81 20.17 5.41
CA PHE A 51 0.71 19.30 5.05
C PHE A 51 -0.55 19.55 5.88
N THR A 52 -0.41 19.78 7.19
CA THR A 52 -1.56 20.05 8.07
C THR A 52 -2.34 21.31 7.66
N SER A 53 -1.66 22.28 7.04
CA SER A 53 -2.28 23.52 6.53
C SER A 53 -3.12 23.30 5.25
N THR A 54 -2.95 22.15 4.58
CA THR A 54 -3.72 21.83 3.37
C THR A 54 -5.19 21.49 3.66
N GLY A 55 -5.54 21.23 4.92
CA GLY A 55 -6.89 20.87 5.35
C GLY A 55 -7.04 19.37 5.60
N THR A 56 -8.26 18.87 5.44
CA THR A 56 -8.64 17.46 5.62
C THR A 56 -9.51 17.01 4.44
N PRO A 57 -9.52 15.72 4.07
CA PRO A 57 -10.51 15.21 3.14
C PRO A 57 -11.91 15.33 3.74
N ASP A 58 -12.95 15.21 2.92
CA ASP A 58 -14.34 15.19 3.36
C ASP A 58 -14.67 13.91 4.13
N SER A 59 -14.09 12.78 3.71
CA SER A 59 -14.24 11.50 4.41
C SER A 59 -13.14 10.50 4.08
N VAL A 60 -12.82 9.62 5.03
CA VAL A 60 -12.02 8.41 4.82
C VAL A 60 -12.78 7.21 5.39
N VAL A 61 -12.93 6.15 4.59
CA VAL A 61 -13.60 4.90 4.98
C VAL A 61 -12.76 3.69 4.59
N THR A 62 -12.48 2.81 5.55
CA THR A 62 -11.82 1.53 5.29
C THR A 62 -12.82 0.40 5.00
N CYS A 63 -12.54 -0.42 4.00
CA CYS A 63 -13.32 -1.61 3.65
C CYS A 63 -12.42 -2.85 3.57
N ASP A 64 -12.72 -3.88 4.36
CA ASP A 64 -11.99 -5.14 4.36
C ASP A 64 -12.26 -5.92 3.06
N LEU A 65 -11.21 -6.38 2.39
CA LEU A 65 -11.33 -7.15 1.15
C LEU A 65 -11.18 -8.65 1.42
N VAL A 66 -10.00 -9.05 1.88
CA VAL A 66 -9.65 -10.45 2.10
C VAL A 66 -8.67 -10.59 3.26
N THR A 67 -8.83 -11.63 4.06
CA THR A 67 -7.84 -12.11 5.03
C THR A 67 -7.22 -13.38 4.52
N LEU A 68 -5.89 -13.46 4.51
CA LEU A 68 -5.16 -14.59 3.95
C LEU A 68 -3.88 -14.88 4.75
N PRO A 69 -3.33 -16.11 4.65
CA PRO A 69 -2.06 -16.44 5.28
C PRO A 69 -0.91 -15.73 4.57
N TYR A 70 0.06 -15.24 5.35
CA TYR A 70 1.27 -14.62 4.85
C TYR A 70 2.49 -15.10 5.65
N PRO A 71 3.65 -15.38 5.02
CA PRO A 71 4.79 -15.95 5.74
C PRO A 71 5.29 -15.06 6.86
N THR A 72 5.37 -15.61 8.08
CA THR A 72 5.85 -14.91 9.28
C THR A 72 7.23 -14.32 9.07
N ARG A 73 8.11 -15.03 8.35
CA ARG A 73 9.48 -14.60 8.06
C ARG A 73 9.57 -13.38 7.12
N PHE A 74 8.54 -13.16 6.29
CA PHE A 74 8.46 -11.98 5.42
C PHE A 74 7.91 -10.81 6.23
N GLY A 75 6.75 -10.97 6.86
CA GLY A 75 6.06 -9.87 7.53
C GLY A 75 6.74 -9.35 8.81
N LEU A 76 7.48 -10.22 9.52
CA LEU A 76 8.14 -9.87 10.77
C LEU A 76 9.66 -10.09 10.70
N PHE A 77 10.21 -9.81 9.52
CA PHE A 77 11.61 -9.93 9.10
C PHE A 77 12.61 -10.16 10.23
N ARG A 78 13.21 -11.36 10.31
CA ARG A 78 14.25 -11.81 11.28
C ARG A 78 13.93 -11.62 12.78
N ALA A 79 12.99 -10.77 13.14
CA ALA A 79 12.69 -10.33 14.49
C ALA A 79 11.75 -11.31 15.19
N SER A 80 10.84 -11.94 14.44
CA SER A 80 9.91 -12.92 15.01
C SER A 80 10.59 -14.20 15.48
N LYS A 81 10.15 -14.68 16.63
CA LYS A 81 10.42 -16.02 17.19
C LYS A 81 9.15 -16.86 17.28
N ALA A 82 8.07 -16.45 16.60
CA ALA A 82 6.85 -17.25 16.53
C ALA A 82 7.14 -18.59 15.84
N LEU A 83 6.53 -19.66 16.35
CA LEU A 83 6.67 -21.00 15.78
C LEU A 83 5.81 -21.17 14.52
N ALA A 84 4.73 -20.40 14.41
CA ALA A 84 3.83 -20.46 13.26
C ALA A 84 4.56 -19.95 12.00
N PRO A 85 4.65 -20.76 10.92
CA PRO A 85 5.31 -20.35 9.68
C PRO A 85 4.54 -19.28 8.91
N PHE A 86 3.24 -19.17 9.16
CA PHE A 86 2.35 -18.16 8.63
C PHE A 86 1.73 -17.33 9.76
N LEU A 87 1.45 -16.08 9.44
CA LEU A 87 0.58 -15.17 10.16
C LEU A 87 -0.62 -14.84 9.26
N SER A 88 -1.62 -14.12 9.77
CA SER A 88 -2.75 -13.66 8.95
C SER A 88 -2.63 -12.16 8.70
N ILE A 89 -2.77 -11.75 7.45
CA ILE A 89 -2.93 -10.35 7.07
C ILE A 89 -4.33 -10.15 6.51
N THR A 90 -4.89 -8.96 6.72
CA THR A 90 -6.13 -8.56 6.08
C THR A 90 -5.83 -7.36 5.17
N ASN A 91 -6.05 -7.57 3.88
CA ASN A 91 -5.92 -6.54 2.85
C ASN A 91 -7.19 -5.71 2.83
N ARG A 92 -7.04 -4.38 2.79
CA ARG A 92 -8.14 -3.43 2.90
C ARG A 92 -7.98 -2.31 1.91
N MET A 93 -9.08 -1.86 1.32
CA MET A 93 -9.08 -0.60 0.59
C MET A 93 -9.51 0.56 1.49
N GLN A 94 -9.07 1.75 1.13
CA GLN A 94 -9.51 3.01 1.72
C GLN A 94 -10.20 3.85 0.65
N VAL A 95 -11.40 4.31 0.95
CA VAL A 95 -12.18 5.23 0.09
C VAL A 95 -12.04 6.63 0.65
N ILE A 96 -11.46 7.52 -0.15
CA ILE A 96 -11.11 8.88 0.25
C ILE A 96 -11.87 9.84 -0.65
N ARG A 97 -12.61 10.77 -0.05
CA ARG A 97 -13.36 11.80 -0.77
C ARG A 97 -12.91 13.16 -0.32
N TRP A 98 -12.73 14.08 -1.26
CA TRP A 98 -12.46 15.49 -0.95
C TRP A 98 -13.11 16.40 -1.99
N THR A 99 -13.30 17.66 -1.60
CA THR A 99 -13.77 18.71 -2.48
C THR A 99 -12.61 19.66 -2.77
N GLU A 100 -12.27 19.83 -4.05
CA GLU A 100 -11.28 20.81 -4.49
C GLU A 100 -11.78 22.25 -4.25
N SER A 101 -10.86 23.23 -4.27
CA SER A 101 -11.20 24.65 -4.09
C SER A 101 -12.22 25.18 -5.11
N GLY A 102 -12.32 24.56 -6.29
CA GLY A 102 -13.33 24.85 -7.31
C GLY A 102 -14.67 24.15 -7.13
N GLY A 103 -14.90 23.43 -6.03
CA GLY A 103 -16.13 22.69 -5.73
C GLY A 103 -16.25 21.32 -6.41
N ARG A 104 -15.24 20.90 -7.19
CA ARG A 104 -15.20 19.58 -7.80
C ARG A 104 -14.94 18.53 -6.71
N LYS A 105 -15.85 17.56 -6.62
CA LYS A 105 -15.70 16.40 -5.74
C LYS A 105 -14.77 15.38 -6.39
N ARG A 106 -13.96 14.73 -5.56
CA ARG A 106 -13.04 13.67 -5.97
C ARG A 106 -13.27 12.41 -5.16
N VAL A 107 -13.10 11.26 -5.80
CA VAL A 107 -13.07 9.95 -5.14
C VAL A 107 -11.78 9.23 -5.51
N LEU A 108 -10.98 8.89 -4.49
CA LEU A 108 -9.80 8.04 -4.63
C LEU A 108 -10.04 6.72 -3.88
N LEU A 109 -9.71 5.62 -4.54
CA LEU A 109 -9.61 4.30 -3.92
C LEU A 109 -8.13 3.98 -3.73
N PHE A 110 -7.69 3.85 -2.49
CA PHE A 110 -6.35 3.38 -2.16
C PHE A 110 -6.41 1.89 -1.82
N GLU A 111 -5.53 1.09 -2.41
CA GLU A 111 -5.54 -0.38 -2.35
C GLU A 111 -6.86 -1.06 -2.77
N PRO A 112 -7.48 -0.68 -3.91
CA PRO A 112 -8.66 -1.39 -4.44
C PRO A 112 -8.24 -2.74 -5.07
N SER A 113 -7.58 -3.62 -4.30
CA SER A 113 -7.08 -4.88 -4.82
C SER A 113 -8.20 -5.81 -5.28
N ASP A 114 -8.06 -6.32 -6.50
CA ASP A 114 -8.87 -7.43 -6.98
C ASP A 114 -8.30 -8.74 -6.43
N HIS A 115 -8.68 -9.11 -5.21
CA HIS A 115 -8.18 -10.33 -4.58
C HIS A 115 -8.57 -11.61 -5.34
N GLU A 116 -9.62 -11.57 -6.19
CA GLU A 116 -10.01 -12.71 -7.01
C GLU A 116 -9.05 -12.94 -8.17
N LEU A 117 -8.47 -11.88 -8.74
CA LEU A 117 -7.43 -11.97 -9.77
C LEU A 117 -6.02 -12.01 -9.19
N GLY A 118 -5.79 -11.34 -8.06
CA GLY A 118 -4.50 -11.32 -7.35
C GLY A 118 -4.07 -12.71 -6.85
N ARG A 119 -5.02 -13.64 -6.68
CA ARG A 119 -4.70 -15.05 -6.35
C ARG A 119 -3.82 -15.74 -7.39
N TYR A 120 -3.80 -15.24 -8.64
CA TYR A 120 -2.97 -15.77 -9.73
C TYR A 120 -1.54 -15.20 -9.75
N THR A 121 -1.17 -14.40 -8.75
CA THR A 121 0.20 -13.96 -8.57
C THR A 121 1.09 -15.18 -8.36
N PRO A 122 2.27 -15.28 -9.01
CA PRO A 122 3.05 -16.53 -9.04
C PRO A 122 3.30 -17.15 -7.67
N TYR A 123 3.56 -16.34 -6.63
CA TYR A 123 3.71 -16.81 -5.26
C TYR A 123 2.43 -17.50 -4.74
N PHE A 124 1.28 -16.83 -4.85
CA PHE A 124 0.00 -17.35 -4.35
C PHE A 124 -0.52 -18.51 -5.19
N ASP A 125 -0.37 -18.46 -6.51
CA ASP A 125 -0.72 -19.57 -7.41
C ASP A 125 0.08 -20.83 -7.07
N THR A 126 1.40 -20.69 -6.89
CA THR A 126 2.26 -21.80 -6.46
C THR A 126 1.86 -22.32 -5.08
N LEU A 127 1.56 -21.42 -4.13
CA LEU A 127 1.12 -21.81 -2.78
C LEU A 127 -0.20 -22.59 -2.83
N ALA A 128 -1.18 -22.14 -3.63
CA ALA A 128 -2.47 -22.80 -3.80
C ALA A 128 -2.32 -24.19 -4.42
N GLN A 129 -1.46 -24.37 -5.42
CA GLN A 129 -1.18 -25.67 -6.05
C GLN A 129 -0.63 -26.72 -5.06
N HIS A 130 0.06 -26.27 -4.01
CA HIS A 130 0.61 -27.14 -2.97
C HIS A 130 -0.24 -27.21 -1.69
N THR A 131 -1.37 -26.50 -1.66
CA THR A 131 -2.26 -26.42 -0.48
C THR A 131 -3.57 -27.14 -0.78
N PRO A 132 -3.97 -28.15 0.01
CA PRO A 132 -5.27 -28.79 -0.16
C PRO A 132 -6.43 -27.78 -0.06
N SER A 133 -7.39 -27.83 -0.99
CA SER A 133 -8.47 -26.82 -1.09
C SER A 133 -9.34 -26.67 0.17
N PHE A 134 -9.46 -27.70 1.00
CA PHE A 134 -10.16 -27.59 2.28
C PHE A 134 -9.39 -26.75 3.30
N LEU A 135 -8.05 -26.74 3.25
CA LEU A 135 -7.20 -25.95 4.11
C LEU A 135 -7.21 -24.49 3.67
N GLU A 136 -7.18 -24.23 2.36
CA GLU A 136 -7.31 -22.89 1.78
C GLU A 136 -8.58 -22.19 2.28
N ARG A 137 -9.74 -22.86 2.19
CA ARG A 137 -11.03 -22.34 2.69
C ARG A 137 -11.07 -22.08 4.20
N GLN A 138 -10.16 -22.65 4.97
CA GLN A 138 -10.09 -22.44 6.42
C GLN A 138 -9.19 -21.26 6.81
N VAL A 139 -8.29 -20.84 5.92
CA VAL A 139 -7.28 -19.80 6.20
C VAL A 139 -7.48 -18.51 5.41
N VAL A 140 -8.31 -18.56 4.37
CA VAL A 140 -8.75 -17.39 3.59
C VAL A 140 -10.17 -17.00 4.02
N THR A 141 -10.42 -15.71 4.21
CA THR A 141 -11.74 -15.15 4.50
C THR A 141 -11.97 -13.93 3.62
N GLU A 142 -12.96 -14.02 2.75
CA GLU A 142 -13.40 -12.92 1.88
C GLU A 142 -14.44 -12.07 2.63
N HIS A 143 -14.25 -10.75 2.64
CA HIS A 143 -15.10 -9.78 3.34
C HIS A 143 -15.96 -8.95 2.39
N GLY A 144 -15.57 -8.89 1.12
CA GLY A 144 -16.29 -8.23 0.05
C GLY A 144 -15.37 -7.86 -1.11
N THR A 145 -15.97 -7.53 -2.26
CA THR A 145 -15.26 -7.01 -3.43
C THR A 145 -15.30 -5.48 -3.46
N VAL A 146 -14.37 -4.86 -4.18
CA VAL A 146 -14.35 -3.40 -4.38
C VAL A 146 -15.72 -2.88 -4.86
N PRO A 147 -16.36 -3.42 -5.92
CA PRO A 147 -17.69 -2.96 -6.35
C PRO A 147 -18.77 -3.15 -5.27
N SER A 148 -18.74 -4.25 -4.51
CA SER A 148 -19.73 -4.49 -3.46
C SER A 148 -19.65 -3.47 -2.33
N HIS A 149 -18.44 -3.00 -1.99
CA HIS A 149 -18.24 -1.98 -0.97
C HIS A 149 -18.62 -0.59 -1.48
N LEU A 150 -18.30 -0.25 -2.72
CA LEU A 150 -18.74 1.02 -3.33
C LEU A 150 -20.26 1.12 -3.39
N ALA A 151 -20.94 0.04 -3.78
CA ALA A 151 -22.40 -0.02 -3.75
C ALA A 151 -22.98 0.21 -2.35
N ARG A 152 -22.38 -0.39 -1.31
CA ARG A 152 -22.78 -0.15 0.10
C ARG A 152 -22.53 1.30 0.54
N LEU A 153 -21.52 1.96 0.00
CA LEU A 153 -21.20 3.36 0.28
C LEU A 153 -22.00 4.34 -0.59
N GLY A 154 -22.84 3.84 -1.52
CA GLY A 154 -23.58 4.66 -2.47
C GLY A 154 -22.69 5.44 -3.43
N ILE A 155 -21.56 4.85 -3.84
CA ILE A 155 -20.61 5.43 -4.79
C ILE A 155 -20.78 4.71 -6.12
N GLU A 156 -21.18 5.44 -7.15
CA GLU A 156 -21.27 4.91 -8.50
C GLU A 156 -19.87 4.75 -9.10
N PRO A 157 -19.61 3.70 -9.92
CA PRO A 157 -18.28 3.49 -10.49
C PRO A 157 -17.75 4.66 -11.33
N VAL A 158 -18.64 5.44 -11.94
CA VAL A 158 -18.29 6.65 -12.71
C VAL A 158 -17.80 7.82 -11.84
N GLU A 159 -18.06 7.80 -10.53
CA GLU A 159 -17.59 8.82 -9.58
C GLU A 159 -16.15 8.62 -9.16
N VAL A 160 -15.57 7.43 -9.42
CA VAL A 160 -14.17 7.14 -9.07
C VAL A 160 -13.23 7.87 -10.03
N ASP A 161 -12.47 8.83 -9.50
CA ASP A 161 -11.46 9.58 -10.27
C ASP A 161 -10.09 8.89 -10.24
N TYR A 162 -9.73 8.28 -9.11
CA TYR A 162 -8.39 7.78 -8.88
C TYR A 162 -8.36 6.39 -8.25
N LEU A 163 -7.46 5.56 -8.76
CA LEU A 163 -7.01 4.33 -8.13
C LEU A 163 -5.56 4.56 -7.71
N MET A 164 -5.19 4.15 -6.50
CA MET A 164 -3.82 4.29 -6.03
C MET A 164 -3.43 3.04 -5.25
N PHE A 165 -2.20 2.62 -5.43
CA PHE A 165 -1.59 1.53 -4.68
C PHE A 165 -0.27 2.03 -4.11
N ASP A 166 0.15 1.51 -2.97
CA ASP A 166 1.50 1.73 -2.46
C ASP A 166 2.54 1.16 -3.43
N HIS A 167 2.24 0.04 -4.08
CA HIS A 167 2.97 -0.56 -5.19
C HIS A 167 2.11 -1.62 -5.92
N LEU A 168 2.62 -2.22 -6.99
CA LEU A 168 1.84 -3.11 -7.86
C LEU A 168 2.04 -4.62 -7.58
N HIS A 169 2.57 -4.98 -6.40
CA HIS A 169 2.55 -6.38 -5.98
C HIS A 169 1.11 -6.89 -5.93
N THR A 170 0.89 -8.05 -6.53
CA THR A 170 -0.39 -8.77 -6.51
C THR A 170 -1.58 -8.05 -7.15
N GLN A 171 -1.33 -6.92 -7.82
CA GLN A 171 -2.38 -6.12 -8.43
C GLN A 171 -2.61 -6.55 -9.88
N ASP A 172 -3.87 -6.89 -10.19
CA ASP A 172 -4.39 -7.06 -11.54
C ASP A 172 -5.40 -5.94 -11.81
N LEU A 173 -5.06 -5.02 -12.72
CA LEU A 173 -5.87 -3.83 -12.95
C LEU A 173 -6.91 -4.01 -14.05
N ARG A 174 -6.94 -5.17 -14.74
CA ARG A 174 -7.72 -5.36 -15.97
C ARG A 174 -9.21 -5.13 -15.76
N ARG A 175 -9.77 -5.51 -14.60
CA ARG A 175 -11.17 -5.23 -14.28
C ARG A 175 -11.44 -3.74 -13.99
N TRP A 176 -10.47 -3.03 -13.45
CA TRP A 176 -10.63 -1.64 -13.05
C TRP A 176 -10.56 -0.67 -14.21
N VAL A 177 -9.57 -0.87 -15.09
CA VAL A 177 -9.26 0.08 -16.19
C VAL A 177 -9.51 -0.50 -17.57
N GLY A 178 -9.96 -1.75 -17.66
CA GLY A 178 -10.23 -2.44 -18.92
C GLY A 178 -8.96 -2.88 -19.65
N THR A 179 -9.15 -3.50 -20.82
CA THR A 179 -8.06 -3.89 -21.72
C THR A 179 -8.33 -3.47 -23.17
N THR A 180 -7.26 -3.32 -23.94
CA THR A 180 -7.32 -2.99 -25.37
C THR A 180 -7.53 -4.20 -26.27
N ALA A 181 -7.39 -5.42 -25.72
CA ALA A 181 -7.55 -6.68 -26.43
C ALA A 181 -8.24 -7.75 -25.56
N PHE A 182 -8.72 -8.80 -26.21
CA PHE A 182 -9.27 -9.99 -25.54
C PHE A 182 -8.22 -10.67 -24.69
N GLN A 183 -8.61 -11.11 -23.50
CA GLN A 183 -7.76 -11.76 -22.51
C GLN A 183 -8.15 -13.23 -22.40
N ASP A 184 -7.30 -14.13 -22.90
CA ASP A 184 -7.59 -15.57 -22.97
C ASP A 184 -7.85 -16.20 -21.60
N ASP A 185 -7.12 -15.76 -20.57
CA ASP A 185 -7.27 -16.24 -19.19
C ASP A 185 -8.57 -15.76 -18.53
N LEU A 186 -9.13 -14.64 -18.99
CA LEU A 186 -10.41 -14.11 -18.52
C LEU A 186 -11.59 -14.50 -19.42
N GLY A 187 -11.33 -15.00 -20.63
CA GLY A 187 -12.35 -15.35 -21.62
C GLY A 187 -13.16 -14.15 -22.13
N GLN A 188 -12.64 -12.93 -21.99
CA GLN A 188 -13.31 -11.68 -22.38
C GLN A 188 -12.31 -10.56 -22.65
N ALA A 189 -12.77 -9.45 -23.23
CA ALA A 189 -12.07 -8.17 -23.20
C ALA A 189 -12.72 -7.30 -22.11
N PRO A 190 -12.15 -7.20 -20.90
CA PRO A 190 -12.75 -6.40 -19.84
C PRO A 190 -12.99 -4.95 -20.26
N GLU A 191 -14.22 -4.48 -20.08
CA GLU A 191 -14.51 -3.05 -20.04
C GLU A 191 -14.08 -2.48 -18.68
N ALA A 192 -13.69 -1.21 -18.66
CA ALA A 192 -13.27 -0.54 -17.42
C ALA A 192 -14.46 -0.43 -16.45
N ALA A 193 -14.38 -1.11 -15.30
CA ALA A 193 -15.37 -0.95 -14.24
C ALA A 193 -15.42 0.50 -13.72
N PHE A 194 -14.28 1.22 -13.74
CA PHE A 194 -14.18 2.62 -13.35
C PHE A 194 -13.77 3.48 -14.56
N PRO A 195 -14.72 3.84 -15.44
CA PRO A 195 -14.40 4.41 -16.76
C PRO A 195 -13.73 5.79 -16.71
N ASN A 196 -13.88 6.53 -15.61
CA ASN A 196 -13.25 7.84 -15.40
C ASN A 196 -11.94 7.75 -14.62
N ALA A 197 -11.65 6.60 -14.00
CA ALA A 197 -10.57 6.50 -13.05
C ALA A 197 -9.21 6.45 -13.74
N LYS A 198 -8.21 7.05 -13.08
CA LYS A 198 -6.80 6.94 -13.46
C LYS A 198 -5.97 6.37 -12.32
N VAL A 199 -4.96 5.59 -12.66
CA VAL A 199 -4.08 4.90 -11.71
C VAL A 199 -2.89 5.79 -11.37
N ILE A 200 -2.81 6.25 -10.12
CA ILE A 200 -1.67 6.99 -9.59
C ILE A 200 -0.63 5.99 -9.07
N VAL A 201 0.56 6.03 -9.63
CA VAL A 201 1.67 5.13 -9.27
C VAL A 201 3.01 5.83 -9.51
N GLN A 202 4.07 5.44 -8.81
CA GLN A 202 5.41 5.95 -9.09
C GLN A 202 5.90 5.49 -10.48
N ARG A 203 6.60 6.35 -11.21
CA ARG A 203 7.27 6.01 -12.48
C ARG A 203 8.16 4.78 -12.38
N ASP A 204 8.84 4.63 -11.24
CA ASP A 204 9.76 3.51 -11.02
C ASP A 204 9.04 2.15 -10.99
N GLU A 205 7.75 2.13 -10.62
CA GLU A 205 6.94 0.91 -10.58
C GLU A 205 6.56 0.43 -11.99
N LEU A 206 6.13 1.37 -12.86
CA LEU A 206 5.86 1.07 -14.27
C LEU A 206 7.13 0.69 -15.03
N ALA A 207 8.27 1.28 -14.65
CA ALA A 207 9.58 0.91 -15.18
C ALA A 207 9.99 -0.50 -14.74
N ALA A 208 9.77 -0.87 -13.47
CA ALA A 208 10.06 -2.20 -12.96
C ALA A 208 9.23 -3.29 -13.67
N LEU A 209 7.93 -3.05 -13.86
CA LEU A 209 7.05 -3.98 -14.59
C LEU A 209 7.54 -4.30 -16.01
N ALA A 210 8.22 -3.36 -16.68
CA ALA A 210 8.72 -3.55 -18.04
C ALA A 210 9.85 -4.59 -18.13
N ASP A 211 10.63 -4.76 -17.07
CA ASP A 211 11.68 -5.79 -16.98
C ASP A 211 11.98 -6.18 -15.53
N LEU A 212 11.18 -7.13 -15.02
CA LEU A 212 11.27 -7.55 -13.63
C LEU A 212 12.54 -8.39 -13.35
N HIS A 213 13.26 -8.00 -12.31
CA HIS A 213 14.34 -8.79 -11.72
C HIS A 213 13.79 -10.12 -11.14
N PRO A 214 14.56 -11.23 -11.13
CA PRO A 214 14.11 -12.51 -10.55
C PRO A 214 13.62 -12.43 -9.09
N LEU A 215 14.11 -11.46 -8.31
CA LEU A 215 13.65 -11.22 -6.93
C LEU A 215 12.23 -10.64 -6.86
N GLN A 216 11.80 -9.91 -7.89
CA GLN A 216 10.49 -9.27 -7.98
C GLN A 216 9.43 -10.21 -8.55
N LYS A 217 9.80 -11.04 -9.54
CA LYS A 217 8.89 -11.91 -10.31
C LYS A 217 7.83 -12.69 -9.48
N PRO A 218 8.12 -13.22 -8.29
CA PRO A 218 7.12 -13.96 -7.52
C PRO A 218 5.87 -13.14 -7.15
N TRP A 219 5.98 -11.81 -7.10
CA TRP A 219 4.95 -10.92 -6.54
C TRP A 219 4.23 -10.06 -7.58
N TYR A 220 4.68 -10.09 -8.84
CA TYR A 220 4.07 -9.31 -9.93
C TYR A 220 3.39 -10.21 -10.96
N GLN A 221 2.36 -9.67 -11.61
CA GLN A 221 1.64 -10.28 -12.73
C GLN A 221 1.88 -9.50 -14.02
N PRO A 222 3.11 -9.38 -14.54
CA PRO A 222 3.42 -8.51 -15.70
C PRO A 222 2.59 -8.85 -16.96
N GLY A 223 2.14 -10.11 -17.11
CA GLY A 223 1.24 -10.51 -18.21
C GLY A 223 -0.11 -9.81 -18.17
N ALA A 224 -0.65 -9.54 -16.98
CA ALA A 224 -1.91 -8.84 -16.80
C ALA A 224 -1.85 -7.36 -17.24
N TYR A 225 -0.65 -6.81 -17.51
CA TYR A 225 -0.46 -5.43 -17.91
C TYR A 225 -0.22 -5.25 -19.41
N SER A 226 -0.11 -6.34 -20.18
CA SER A 226 0.30 -6.27 -21.60
C SER A 226 -0.72 -5.52 -22.47
N ASP A 227 -2.01 -5.61 -22.14
CA ASP A 227 -3.10 -4.94 -22.86
C ASP A 227 -3.81 -3.89 -22.00
N VAL A 228 -3.23 -3.49 -20.86
CA VAL A 228 -3.75 -2.37 -20.07
C VAL A 228 -3.39 -1.06 -20.77
N PRO A 229 -4.36 -0.17 -21.07
CA PRO A 229 -4.08 1.07 -21.79
C PRO A 229 -3.11 1.96 -21.00
N ALA A 230 -2.04 2.44 -21.66
CA ALA A 230 -1.02 3.29 -21.01
C ALA A 230 -1.63 4.59 -20.47
N GLU A 231 -2.65 5.13 -21.14
CA GLU A 231 -3.40 6.31 -20.72
C GLU A 231 -4.24 6.09 -19.45
N ALA A 232 -4.37 4.85 -18.95
CA ALA A 232 -4.99 4.59 -17.65
C ALA A 232 -4.13 5.13 -16.49
N PHE A 233 -2.84 5.36 -16.70
CA PHE A 233 -1.91 5.76 -15.65
C PHE A 233 -1.67 7.27 -15.59
N LEU A 234 -1.52 7.79 -14.36
CA LEU A 234 -1.00 9.11 -14.03
C LEU A 234 0.29 8.94 -13.21
N PRO A 235 1.43 8.64 -13.86
CA PRO A 235 2.64 8.36 -13.12
C PRO A 235 3.18 9.60 -12.41
N VAL A 236 3.45 9.47 -11.11
CA VAL A 236 4.11 10.48 -10.28
C VAL A 236 5.61 10.19 -10.17
N ASN A 237 6.40 11.23 -9.91
CA ASN A 237 7.85 11.11 -9.75
C ASN A 237 8.27 11.81 -8.46
N GLY A 238 8.22 11.07 -7.35
CA GLY A 238 8.41 11.64 -6.02
C GLY A 238 7.08 11.88 -5.31
N SER A 239 7.05 12.89 -4.45
CA SER A 239 5.98 13.15 -3.51
C SER A 239 5.05 14.27 -3.98
N VAL A 240 3.73 14.10 -3.86
CA VAL A 240 2.74 15.10 -4.28
C VAL A 240 1.57 15.21 -3.28
N VAL A 241 0.99 16.41 -3.16
CA VAL A 241 -0.32 16.65 -2.54
C VAL A 241 -1.39 16.54 -3.62
N LEU A 242 -2.40 15.70 -3.40
CA LEU A 242 -3.50 15.45 -4.34
C LEU A 242 -4.72 16.35 -4.06
N GLY A 243 -4.92 16.72 -2.80
CA GLY A 243 -6.04 17.54 -2.36
C GLY A 243 -5.91 17.91 -0.89
N PRO A 244 -6.93 18.58 -0.32
CA PRO A 244 -6.93 18.96 1.09
C PRO A 244 -6.71 17.76 2.00
N GLY A 245 -5.58 17.74 2.72
CA GLY A 245 -5.23 16.67 3.63
C GLY A 245 -5.03 15.29 2.97
N VAL A 246 -4.75 15.22 1.67
CA VAL A 246 -4.46 13.97 0.95
C VAL A 246 -3.17 14.11 0.15
N ALA A 247 -2.17 13.30 0.47
CA ALA A 247 -0.89 13.29 -0.21
C ALA A 247 -0.38 11.87 -0.45
N VAL A 248 0.57 11.75 -1.36
CA VAL A 248 1.33 10.54 -1.61
C VAL A 248 2.81 10.86 -1.54
N LEU A 249 3.55 10.09 -0.73
CA LEU A 249 4.99 10.29 -0.55
C LEU A 249 5.77 9.09 -1.08
N LYS A 250 6.83 9.34 -1.85
CA LYS A 250 7.71 8.28 -2.32
C LYS A 250 8.48 7.70 -1.13
N THR A 251 8.34 6.39 -0.90
CA THR A 251 8.85 5.67 0.28
C THR A 251 9.47 4.34 -0.16
N PRO A 252 10.59 4.38 -0.93
CA PRO A 252 11.13 3.23 -1.62
C PRO A 252 11.84 2.25 -0.69
N GLY A 253 12.09 1.04 -1.20
CA GLY A 253 13.02 0.06 -0.64
C GLY A 253 12.40 -1.31 -0.45
N HIS A 254 11.11 -1.39 -0.11
CA HIS A 254 10.34 -2.62 -0.27
C HIS A 254 10.33 -3.02 -1.74
N VAL A 255 9.91 -2.06 -2.56
CA VAL A 255 10.20 -1.91 -3.99
C VAL A 255 10.61 -0.47 -4.29
N PHE A 256 11.33 -0.21 -5.38
CA PHE A 256 11.76 1.15 -5.75
C PHE A 256 10.59 2.11 -6.03
N GLY A 257 9.48 1.58 -6.54
CA GLY A 257 8.26 2.33 -6.82
C GLY A 257 7.32 2.51 -5.61
N ASN A 258 7.70 2.05 -4.42
CA ASN A 258 6.81 2.12 -3.26
C ASN A 258 6.48 3.57 -2.88
N GLN A 259 5.22 3.81 -2.57
CA GLN A 259 4.69 5.09 -2.12
C GLN A 259 3.74 4.92 -0.93
N SER A 260 3.64 5.94 -0.09
CA SER A 260 2.77 5.94 1.08
C SER A 260 1.64 6.92 0.89
N LEU A 261 0.42 6.49 1.16
CA LEU A 261 -0.71 7.41 1.35
C LEU A 261 -0.51 8.17 2.68
N VAL A 262 -0.73 9.48 2.66
CA VAL A 262 -0.78 10.31 3.86
C VAL A 262 -2.09 11.06 3.87
N VAL A 263 -2.88 10.92 4.95
CA VAL A 263 -4.15 11.63 5.13
C VAL A 263 -4.19 12.39 6.45
N ASN A 264 -4.61 13.65 6.40
CA ASN A 264 -4.84 14.47 7.60
C ASN A 264 -6.30 14.38 8.01
N THR A 265 -6.58 13.81 9.18
CA THR A 265 -7.95 13.58 9.69
C THR A 265 -8.23 14.41 10.93
N ASP A 266 -9.44 14.32 11.46
CA ASP A 266 -9.81 14.91 12.76
C ASP A 266 -8.99 14.38 13.95
N THR A 267 -8.40 13.18 13.82
CA THR A 267 -7.51 12.56 14.80
C THR A 267 -6.02 12.81 14.52
N GLY A 268 -5.70 13.59 13.49
CA GLY A 268 -4.33 13.87 13.04
C GLY A 268 -3.93 13.09 11.80
N ILE A 269 -2.62 13.02 11.56
CA ILE A 269 -2.05 12.43 10.35
C ILE A 269 -2.03 10.90 10.45
N TRP A 270 -2.60 10.26 9.45
CA TRP A 270 -2.43 8.84 9.16
C TRP A 270 -1.48 8.63 7.99
N VAL A 271 -0.70 7.55 8.06
CA VAL A 271 0.17 7.09 6.98
C VAL A 271 -0.15 5.63 6.66
N SER A 272 -0.19 5.25 5.38
CA SER A 272 -0.51 3.88 4.96
C SER A 272 0.38 3.41 3.81
N SER A 273 0.98 2.23 3.96
CA SER A 273 1.78 1.51 2.97
C SER A 273 2.00 0.05 3.41
N GLU A 274 2.64 -0.76 2.56
CA GLU A 274 3.04 -2.14 2.87
C GLU A 274 4.50 -2.26 3.35
N ASN A 275 5.19 -1.15 3.64
CA ASN A 275 6.57 -1.19 4.13
C ASN A 275 6.70 -1.97 5.46
N VAL A 276 5.60 -2.03 6.24
CA VAL A 276 5.41 -2.96 7.34
C VAL A 276 3.99 -3.53 7.32
N ILE A 277 3.79 -4.69 7.95
CA ILE A 277 2.45 -5.33 8.06
C ILE A 277 1.82 -5.17 9.44
N ALA A 278 2.45 -4.52 10.41
CA ALA A 278 1.88 -4.34 11.76
C ALA A 278 2.22 -2.97 12.34
N ALA A 279 1.26 -2.35 13.03
CA ALA A 279 1.47 -1.06 13.70
C ALA A 279 2.63 -1.11 14.71
N GLU A 280 2.79 -2.25 15.41
CA GLU A 280 3.89 -2.47 16.34
C GLU A 280 5.27 -2.60 15.68
N ALA A 281 5.33 -2.77 14.37
CA ALA A 281 6.60 -2.82 13.64
C ALA A 281 7.29 -1.44 13.56
N LEU A 282 6.55 -0.32 13.73
CA LEU A 282 7.13 1.02 13.85
C LEU A 282 7.58 1.34 15.28
N VAL A 283 7.07 0.61 16.27
CA VAL A 283 7.35 0.81 17.70
C VAL A 283 7.56 -0.54 18.41
N PRO A 284 8.54 -1.34 17.95
CA PRO A 284 8.72 -2.72 18.38
C PRO A 284 8.99 -2.86 19.88
N GLU A 285 9.41 -1.80 20.57
CA GLU A 285 9.58 -1.75 22.02
C GLU A 285 8.30 -2.07 22.81
N TYR A 286 7.12 -1.79 22.24
CA TYR A 286 5.82 -2.09 22.87
C TYR A 286 5.22 -3.44 22.45
N SER A 287 5.90 -4.16 21.55
CA SER A 287 5.44 -5.42 21.00
C SER A 287 5.45 -6.56 22.02
N LYS A 288 4.34 -7.29 22.09
CA LYS A 288 4.19 -8.59 22.76
C LYS A 288 4.39 -9.77 21.80
N LEU A 289 4.56 -9.53 20.50
CA LEU A 289 4.90 -10.59 19.56
C LEU A 289 6.23 -11.24 19.97
N PRO A 290 6.35 -12.57 19.91
CA PRO A 290 7.58 -13.27 20.24
C PRO A 290 8.75 -12.72 19.42
N GLY A 291 9.74 -12.15 20.10
CA GLY A 291 11.02 -11.75 19.51
C GLY A 291 11.16 -10.27 19.13
N LEU A 292 10.09 -9.57 18.72
CA LEU A 292 10.18 -8.20 18.17
C LEU A 292 10.87 -7.21 19.12
N ALA A 293 10.34 -7.04 20.33
CA ALA A 293 10.92 -6.10 21.31
C ALA A 293 12.36 -6.48 21.70
N ARG A 294 12.68 -7.79 21.72
CA ARG A 294 14.04 -8.27 22.01
C ARG A 294 14.99 -7.97 20.85
N TRP A 295 14.54 -8.18 19.61
CA TRP A 295 15.30 -7.91 18.39
C TRP A 295 15.65 -6.42 18.31
N ALA A 296 14.65 -5.54 18.44
CA ALA A 296 14.83 -4.09 18.42
C ALA A 296 15.89 -3.64 19.44
N ARG A 297 15.81 -4.12 20.68
CA ARG A 297 16.81 -3.81 21.72
C ARG A 297 18.19 -4.40 21.42
N ALA A 298 18.28 -5.65 20.97
CA ALA A 298 19.57 -6.31 20.73
C ALA A 298 20.33 -5.71 19.55
N TRP A 299 19.60 -5.35 18.48
CA TRP A 299 20.18 -4.81 17.24
C TRP A 299 20.17 -3.29 17.17
N GLN A 300 19.59 -2.61 18.17
CA GLN A 300 19.41 -1.15 18.18
C GLN A 300 18.65 -0.66 16.93
N GLN A 301 17.68 -1.46 16.48
CA GLN A 301 16.80 -1.13 15.36
C GLN A 301 15.46 -0.63 15.87
N GLU A 302 14.97 0.45 15.30
CA GLU A 302 13.74 1.13 15.75
C GLU A 302 12.49 0.70 14.98
N VAL A 303 12.65 -0.09 13.92
CA VAL A 303 11.56 -0.59 13.07
C VAL A 303 11.82 -2.03 12.61
N VAL A 304 10.77 -2.75 12.24
CA VAL A 304 10.80 -4.10 11.66
C VAL A 304 10.16 -4.06 10.27
N LEU A 305 10.83 -4.63 9.27
CA LEU A 305 10.44 -4.50 7.86
C LEU A 305 9.44 -5.59 7.46
N ASN A 306 8.58 -5.28 6.49
CA ASN A 306 7.98 -6.28 5.62
C ASN A 306 8.94 -6.66 4.48
N ALA A 307 9.28 -7.93 4.33
CA ALA A 307 10.51 -8.34 3.66
C ALA A 307 10.35 -9.48 2.64
N ASN A 308 9.29 -9.46 1.82
CA ASN A 308 9.14 -10.44 0.74
C ASN A 308 9.97 -10.15 -0.53
N THR A 309 10.25 -8.88 -0.87
CA THR A 309 11.03 -8.52 -2.08
C THR A 309 12.36 -7.82 -1.77
N ILE A 310 12.45 -7.08 -0.65
CA ILE A 310 13.65 -6.41 -0.11
C ILE A 310 14.63 -5.90 -1.19
N GLU A 311 14.20 -4.97 -2.04
CA GLU A 311 15.08 -4.43 -3.08
C GLU A 311 16.24 -3.63 -2.50
N THR A 312 15.96 -2.77 -1.50
CA THR A 312 16.99 -2.09 -0.71
C THR A 312 16.61 -2.00 0.76
N THR A 313 17.18 -2.86 1.61
CA THR A 313 16.89 -2.91 3.05
C THR A 313 17.11 -1.56 3.75
N ALA A 314 18.15 -0.82 3.35
CA ALA A 314 18.51 0.44 3.98
C ALA A 314 17.55 1.58 3.60
N ASP A 315 17.13 1.68 2.34
CA ASP A 315 16.15 2.70 1.96
C ASP A 315 14.76 2.34 2.48
N GLN A 316 14.40 1.05 2.53
CA GLN A 316 13.15 0.61 3.15
C GLN A 316 13.11 1.01 4.63
N TYR A 317 14.20 0.79 5.36
CA TYR A 317 14.31 1.23 6.74
C TYR A 317 14.13 2.75 6.88
N ASN A 318 14.78 3.54 6.00
CA ASN A 318 14.65 4.99 6.00
C ASN A 318 13.21 5.44 5.69
N SER A 319 12.53 4.76 4.77
CA SER A 319 11.13 4.98 4.42
C SER A 319 10.20 4.71 5.60
N ILE A 320 10.36 3.58 6.29
CA ILE A 320 9.56 3.28 7.51
C ILE A 320 9.81 4.33 8.59
N VAL A 321 11.04 4.83 8.70
CA VAL A 321 11.37 5.88 9.66
C VAL A 321 10.77 7.23 9.29
N MET A 322 10.65 7.55 8.00
CA MET A 322 9.92 8.71 7.52
C MET A 322 8.43 8.58 7.85
N GLU A 323 7.80 7.45 7.50
CA GLU A 323 6.40 7.13 7.83
C GLU A 323 6.15 7.24 9.34
N LYS A 324 7.06 6.69 10.16
CA LYS A 324 7.05 6.77 11.63
C LYS A 324 7.09 8.20 12.16
N ALA A 325 7.87 9.07 11.53
CA ALA A 325 8.02 10.47 11.95
C ALA A 325 6.85 11.34 11.49
N LEU A 326 6.11 10.93 10.46
CA LEU A 326 4.94 11.63 9.94
C LEU A 326 3.67 11.29 10.73
N ALA A 327 3.42 10.01 10.97
CA ALA A 327 2.21 9.51 11.60
C ALA A 327 2.02 10.07 13.01
N ASP A 328 0.78 10.47 13.32
CA ASP A 328 0.40 10.89 14.66
C ASP A 328 0.29 9.72 15.65
N ARG A 329 0.17 10.02 16.94
CA ARG A 329 -0.12 8.99 17.95
C ARG A 329 -1.57 8.53 17.81
N SER A 330 -1.79 7.22 17.92
CA SER A 330 -3.14 6.66 17.91
C SER A 330 -3.95 7.15 19.11
N GLN A 331 -5.20 7.55 18.86
CA GLN A 331 -6.14 7.92 19.91
C GLN A 331 -6.59 6.71 20.75
N ALA A 332 -6.54 5.50 20.19
CA ALA A 332 -6.93 4.27 20.90
C ALA A 332 -5.85 3.80 21.89
N ASP A 333 -4.58 3.95 21.52
CA ASP A 333 -3.43 3.68 22.40
C ASP A 333 -2.23 4.53 21.96
N PRO A 334 -1.82 5.56 22.73
CA PRO A 334 -0.79 6.51 22.33
C PRO A 334 0.62 5.91 22.27
N ARG A 335 0.80 4.65 22.69
CA ARG A 335 2.05 3.92 22.45
C ARG A 335 2.27 3.62 20.98
N PHE A 336 1.18 3.43 20.22
CA PHE A 336 1.20 3.14 18.79
C PHE A 336 0.97 4.40 17.96
N LEU A 337 1.33 4.31 16.69
CA LEU A 337 1.19 5.38 15.70
C LEU A 337 -0.04 5.13 14.83
N GLN A 338 -0.59 6.19 14.26
CA GLN A 338 -1.59 6.22 13.20
C GLN A 338 -0.96 5.80 11.86
N PHE A 339 -0.22 4.70 11.88
CA PHE A 339 0.24 4.01 10.69
C PHE A 339 -0.69 2.84 10.43
N PHE A 340 -1.32 2.80 9.26
CA PHE A 340 -2.26 1.79 8.85
C PHE A 340 -1.66 0.92 7.74
N PRO A 341 -1.18 -0.30 8.03
CA PRO A 341 -0.67 -1.18 6.98
C PRO A 341 -1.76 -1.47 5.93
N SER A 342 -1.42 -1.42 4.65
CA SER A 342 -2.32 -1.84 3.55
C SER A 342 -2.72 -3.32 3.70
N SER A 343 -1.76 -4.14 4.13
CA SER A 343 -1.90 -5.55 4.51
C SER A 343 -1.70 -5.70 6.04
N GLU A 344 -2.72 -5.41 6.85
CA GLU A 344 -2.56 -5.37 8.32
C GLU A 344 -2.59 -6.76 8.96
N LEU A 345 -1.61 -7.04 9.82
CA LEU A 345 -1.53 -8.20 10.68
C LEU A 345 -2.78 -8.30 11.55
N THR A 346 -3.53 -9.37 11.36
CA THR A 346 -4.72 -9.69 12.15
C THR A 346 -4.53 -11.00 12.91
N GLY A 347 -5.13 -11.06 14.10
CA GLY A 347 -5.04 -12.25 14.93
C GLY A 347 -5.90 -13.38 14.37
N ALA A 348 -5.30 -14.54 14.12
CA ALA A 348 -6.01 -15.77 13.78
C ALA A 348 -5.71 -16.88 14.78
N TRP A 349 -6.73 -17.64 15.17
CA TRP A 349 -6.58 -18.75 16.11
C TRP A 349 -5.71 -19.89 15.56
N THR A 350 -5.62 -20.01 14.23
CA THR A 350 -4.80 -20.99 13.51
C THR A 350 -3.30 -20.70 13.55
N ASN A 351 -2.88 -19.48 13.92
CA ASN A 351 -1.50 -19.01 13.85
C ASN A 351 -0.95 -18.61 15.24
N PRO A 352 -0.74 -19.57 16.16
CA PRO A 352 -0.36 -19.27 17.54
C PRO A 352 0.97 -18.50 17.61
N GLY A 353 1.01 -17.48 18.46
CA GLY A 353 2.19 -16.62 18.64
C GLY A 353 2.34 -15.51 17.59
N THR A 354 1.37 -15.33 16.69
CA THR A 354 1.38 -14.24 15.69
C THR A 354 0.27 -13.20 15.93
N LYS A 355 -0.50 -13.33 17.01
CA LYS A 355 -1.54 -12.36 17.36
C LYS A 355 -0.90 -10.98 17.63
N PRO A 356 -1.33 -9.92 16.92
CA PRO A 356 -0.78 -8.59 17.11
C PRO A 356 -1.06 -8.08 18.52
N THR A 357 -0.16 -7.23 19.01
CA THR A 357 -0.33 -6.49 20.26
C THR A 357 -1.40 -5.43 20.12
N PHE A 358 -1.48 -4.83 18.93
CA PHE A 358 -2.37 -3.74 18.59
C PHE A 358 -2.70 -3.81 17.09
N THR A 359 -3.96 -3.54 16.77
CA THR A 359 -4.53 -3.52 15.41
C THR A 359 -5.47 -2.32 15.35
N HIS A 360 -5.41 -1.54 14.27
CA HIS A 360 -6.32 -0.41 14.05
C HIS A 360 -7.67 -0.89 13.50
N GLY A 361 -7.65 -1.80 12.52
CA GLY A 361 -8.84 -2.34 11.87
C GLY A 361 -9.48 -1.39 10.84
N ALA A 362 -9.66 -0.10 11.16
CA ALA A 362 -10.17 0.88 10.20
C ALA A 362 -9.70 2.31 10.50
N ILE A 363 -9.51 3.10 9.43
CA ILE A 363 -9.49 4.56 9.49
C ILE A 363 -10.92 5.05 9.26
N ARG A 364 -11.38 5.98 10.09
CA ARG A 364 -12.67 6.65 9.95
C ARG A 364 -12.47 8.14 10.12
N HIS A 365 -12.90 8.90 9.14
CA HIS A 365 -12.88 10.36 9.16
C HIS A 365 -14.10 10.92 8.42
N GLY A 366 -14.66 12.00 8.93
CA GLY A 366 -15.79 12.70 8.32
C GLY A 366 -17.14 11.95 8.41
N ALA A 367 -18.18 12.58 7.87
CA ALA A 367 -19.52 11.99 7.85
C ALA A 367 -19.57 10.80 6.88
N GLN A 368 -19.93 9.62 7.39
CA GLN A 368 -20.20 8.46 6.54
C GLN A 368 -21.63 8.57 5.97
N PRO A 369 -21.86 8.16 4.72
CA PRO A 369 -23.22 7.96 4.23
C PRO A 369 -23.93 6.96 5.15
N ALA A 370 -25.21 7.22 5.44
CA ALA A 370 -26.03 6.41 6.33
C ALA A 370 -26.29 5.01 5.77
#